data_AF-A0A0G0R4P7-F1
#
_entry.id   AF-A0A0G0R4P7-F1
#
_cell.length_a   1.000
_cell.length_b   1.000
_cell.length_c   1.000
_cell.angle_alpha   90.00
_cell.angle_beta   90.00
_cell.angle_gamma   90.00
#
_symmetry.space_group_name_H-M   'P 1'
#
loop_
_entity.id
_entity.type
_entity.pdbx_description
1 polymer ?
#
loop_
_entity_poly.entity_id
_entity_poly.type
_entity_poly.pdbx_seq_one_letter_code
_entity_poly.pdbx_strand_id
1 'polypeptide(L)'
;MQIHQLKIKSRKPKRRIGRGGKKGTYSGRGVKGQKSRSGANINPIFEGGRSTLIEHLPKLRGFKSIHPQNQIIGLDKINKIFDEGAVVSPQALREKRIIRKIKVPVKILGNGEITKKITFEKCLVSKSAKEKIEKAGGIVKN
;
A
#
# COMPACT_ATOMS: atom_id res chain seq x y z
N MET A 1 -31.23 19.21 19.39
CA MET A 1 -31.37 19.71 18.00
C MET A 1 -32.75 19.32 17.51
N GLN A 2 -33.50 20.24 16.92
CA GLN A 2 -34.79 19.93 16.29
C GLN A 2 -34.58 19.44 14.86
N ILE A 3 -35.49 18.61 14.34
CA ILE A 3 -35.37 17.96 13.02
C ILE A 3 -35.08 18.98 11.90
N HIS A 4 -35.72 20.15 11.96
CA HIS A 4 -35.59 21.20 10.94
C HIS A 4 -34.24 21.95 10.96
N GLN A 5 -33.38 21.70 11.95
CA GLN A 5 -32.08 22.36 12.10
C GLN A 5 -30.91 21.48 11.62
N LEU A 6 -31.19 20.25 11.21
CA LEU A 6 -30.17 19.31 10.74
C LEU A 6 -29.62 19.75 9.38
N LYS A 7 -28.34 20.16 9.35
CA LYS A 7 -27.60 20.44 8.11
C LYS A 7 -26.80 19.22 7.68
N ILE A 8 -27.02 18.76 6.46
CA ILE A 8 -26.31 17.63 5.86
C ILE A 8 -25.11 18.16 5.06
N LYS A 9 -23.99 17.44 5.06
CA LYS A 9 -22.85 17.75 4.20
C LYS A 9 -23.27 17.79 2.73
N SER A 10 -22.91 18.86 2.03
CA SER A 10 -23.22 19.06 0.60
C SER A 10 -22.80 17.86 -0.25
N ARG A 11 -23.71 17.39 -1.10
CA ARG A 11 -23.47 16.32 -2.07
C ARG A 11 -23.52 16.91 -3.48
N LYS A 12 -22.61 16.48 -4.35
CA LYS A 12 -22.65 16.86 -5.77
C LYS A 12 -23.94 16.29 -6.40
N PRO A 13 -24.75 17.10 -7.11
CA PRO A 13 -25.97 16.62 -7.73
C PRO A 13 -25.66 15.57 -8.81
N LYS A 14 -26.50 14.54 -8.91
CA LYS A 14 -26.39 13.53 -9.98
C LYS A 14 -26.77 14.17 -11.30
N ARG A 15 -25.94 13.96 -12.33
CA ARG A 15 -26.27 14.39 -13.69
C ARG A 15 -27.34 13.48 -14.27
N ARG A 16 -28.52 14.02 -14.57
CA ARG A 16 -29.58 13.32 -15.33
C ARG A 16 -29.26 13.40 -16.82
N ILE A 17 -29.18 12.24 -17.49
CA ILE A 17 -28.81 12.13 -18.91
C ILE A 17 -30.10 12.05 -19.75
N GLY A 18 -30.13 12.60 -20.97
CA GLY A 18 -31.31 12.53 -21.84
C GLY A 18 -32.46 13.47 -21.44
N ARG A 19 -32.14 14.61 -20.82
CA ARG A 19 -33.10 15.61 -20.33
C ARG A 19 -32.69 17.04 -20.76
N GLY A 20 -32.49 17.24 -22.06
CA GLY A 20 -32.05 18.53 -22.62
C GLY A 20 -30.64 18.96 -22.19
N GLY A 21 -30.19 20.13 -22.64
CA GLY A 21 -28.87 20.70 -22.31
C GLY A 21 -27.67 19.92 -22.87
N LYS A 22 -26.50 20.01 -22.20
CA LYS A 22 -25.20 19.49 -22.69
C LYS A 22 -25.16 17.98 -23.01
N LYS A 23 -26.11 17.18 -22.50
CA LYS A 23 -26.22 15.73 -22.77
C LYS A 23 -27.66 15.30 -23.07
N GLY A 24 -28.40 16.15 -23.79
CA GLY A 24 -29.79 15.91 -24.16
C GLY A 24 -29.94 14.91 -25.31
N THR A 25 -29.56 15.31 -26.52
CA THR A 25 -29.80 14.55 -27.77
C THR A 25 -29.09 13.19 -27.79
N TYR A 26 -27.76 13.18 -27.84
CA TYR A 26 -26.99 11.93 -27.97
C TYR A 26 -26.46 11.40 -26.63
N SER A 27 -26.90 11.97 -25.51
CA SER A 27 -26.44 11.58 -24.17
C SER A 27 -24.90 11.63 -23.96
N GLY A 28 -24.17 12.30 -24.86
CA GLY A 28 -22.71 12.32 -24.91
C GLY A 28 -22.04 11.07 -25.50
N ARG A 29 -22.78 10.23 -26.25
CA ARG A 29 -22.28 9.02 -26.93
C ARG A 29 -21.99 9.21 -28.43
N GLY A 30 -22.35 10.36 -29.01
CA GLY A 30 -22.27 10.60 -30.46
C GLY A 30 -23.43 9.95 -31.23
N VAL A 31 -23.32 9.89 -32.57
CA VAL A 31 -24.46 9.56 -33.45
C VAL A 31 -24.66 8.04 -33.63
N LYS A 32 -23.82 7.39 -34.43
CA LYS A 32 -23.88 5.95 -34.73
C LYS A 32 -22.53 5.30 -34.39
N GLY A 33 -22.49 3.97 -34.40
CA GLY A 33 -21.29 3.18 -34.11
C GLY A 33 -21.51 2.24 -32.92
N GLN A 34 -20.69 1.20 -32.82
CA GLN A 34 -20.85 0.13 -31.83
C GLN A 34 -20.98 0.70 -30.41
N LYS A 35 -20.05 1.58 -29.98
CA LYS A 35 -20.04 2.20 -28.64
C LYS A 35 -21.26 3.08 -28.33
N SER A 36 -22.06 3.48 -29.32
CA SER A 36 -23.28 4.25 -29.08
C SER A 36 -24.47 3.36 -28.69
N ARG A 37 -24.45 2.07 -29.07
CA ARG A 37 -25.56 1.12 -28.87
C ARG A 37 -25.68 0.65 -27.42
N SER A 38 -26.87 0.15 -27.08
CA SER A 38 -27.12 -0.48 -25.78
C SER A 38 -26.34 -1.79 -25.69
N GLY A 39 -25.80 -2.11 -24.51
CA GLY A 39 -25.03 -3.35 -24.29
C GLY A 39 -23.65 -3.39 -24.97
N ALA A 40 -23.26 -2.33 -25.67
CA ALA A 40 -21.95 -2.28 -26.33
C ALA A 40 -20.82 -2.24 -25.29
N ASN A 41 -20.11 -3.35 -25.18
CA ASN A 41 -18.92 -3.50 -24.36
C ASN A 41 -17.82 -4.11 -25.22
N ILE A 42 -16.77 -3.34 -25.46
CA ILE A 42 -15.57 -3.80 -26.16
C ILE A 42 -14.54 -4.07 -25.07
N ASN A 43 -13.90 -5.24 -25.11
CA ASN A 43 -12.83 -5.56 -24.16
C ASN A 43 -11.79 -4.40 -24.19
N PRO A 44 -11.45 -3.79 -23.04
CA PRO A 44 -10.51 -2.67 -23.00
C PRO A 44 -9.15 -2.95 -23.65
N ILE A 45 -8.78 -4.23 -23.77
CA ILE A 45 -7.50 -4.70 -24.32
C ILE A 45 -7.63 -4.98 -25.84
N PHE A 46 -8.84 -5.03 -26.39
CA PHE A 46 -9.06 -5.32 -27.81
C PHE A 46 -8.69 -4.11 -28.68
N GLU A 47 -7.83 -4.32 -29.67
CA GLU A 47 -7.24 -3.26 -30.47
C GLU A 47 -7.72 -3.27 -31.95
N GLY A 48 -8.92 -3.81 -32.22
CA GLY A 48 -9.56 -3.68 -33.53
C GLY A 48 -9.20 -4.76 -34.56
N GLY A 49 -8.66 -5.91 -34.12
CA GLY A 49 -8.34 -7.04 -35.01
C GLY A 49 -6.85 -7.39 -35.05
N ARG A 50 -5.98 -6.53 -34.53
CA ARG A 50 -4.58 -6.89 -34.22
C ARG A 50 -4.51 -7.70 -32.93
N SER A 51 -3.43 -8.48 -32.77
CA SER A 51 -3.07 -9.09 -31.48
C SER A 51 -2.97 -8.02 -30.40
N THR A 52 -3.35 -8.38 -29.18
CA THR A 52 -3.40 -7.41 -28.09
C THR A 52 -2.00 -7.07 -27.57
N LEU A 53 -1.85 -5.90 -26.94
CA LEU A 53 -0.60 -5.51 -26.28
C LEU A 53 -0.06 -6.57 -25.31
N ILE A 54 -0.95 -7.26 -24.60
CA ILE A 54 -0.57 -8.31 -23.63
C ILE A 54 0.03 -9.52 -24.33
N GLU A 55 -0.42 -9.85 -25.54
CA GLU A 55 0.13 -10.96 -26.34
C GLU A 55 1.48 -10.60 -26.96
N HIS A 56 1.70 -9.31 -27.28
CA HIS A 56 2.98 -8.82 -27.79
C HIS A 56 4.09 -8.81 -26.71
N LEU A 57 3.72 -8.59 -25.44
CA LEU A 57 4.68 -8.49 -24.36
C LEU A 57 5.05 -9.88 -23.82
N PRO A 58 6.35 -10.18 -23.60
CA PRO A 58 6.74 -11.42 -22.96
C PRO A 58 6.18 -11.46 -21.53
N LYS A 59 5.80 -12.66 -21.08
CA LYS A 59 5.39 -12.89 -19.69
C LYS A 59 6.57 -12.56 -18.76
N LEU A 60 6.26 -11.96 -17.60
CA LEU A 60 7.27 -11.73 -16.56
C LEU A 60 7.95 -13.07 -16.21
N ARG A 61 9.29 -13.05 -16.15
CA ARG A 61 10.07 -14.24 -15.84
C ARG A 61 9.85 -14.68 -14.39
N GLY A 62 9.85 -15.99 -14.15
CA GLY A 62 9.77 -16.59 -12.82
C GLY A 62 8.35 -16.76 -12.28
N PHE A 63 8.25 -17.08 -10.99
CA PHE A 63 6.99 -17.29 -10.27
C PHE A 63 6.94 -16.45 -9.00
N LYS A 64 5.74 -16.22 -8.48
CA LYS A 64 5.56 -15.53 -7.20
C LYS A 64 5.78 -16.52 -6.05
N SER A 65 6.81 -16.30 -5.23
CA SER A 65 7.07 -17.11 -4.04
C SER A 65 5.84 -17.13 -3.10
N ILE A 66 5.58 -18.31 -2.51
CA ILE A 66 4.50 -18.52 -1.54
C ILE A 66 4.87 -17.87 -0.19
N HIS A 67 6.17 -17.76 0.10
CA HIS A 67 6.63 -17.20 1.37
C HIS A 67 6.46 -15.67 1.40
N PRO A 68 5.94 -15.11 2.51
CA PRO A 68 5.79 -13.68 2.64
C PRO A 68 7.17 -13.01 2.71
N GLN A 69 7.26 -11.83 2.10
CA GLN A 69 8.45 -10.99 2.26
C GLN A 69 8.55 -10.48 3.70
N ASN A 70 9.78 -10.38 4.21
CA ASN A 70 10.05 -9.87 5.55
C ASN A 70 9.62 -8.41 5.67
N GLN A 71 9.10 -8.03 6.84
CA GLN A 71 8.79 -6.64 7.17
C GLN A 71 10.07 -5.90 7.50
N ILE A 72 10.41 -4.91 6.67
CA ILE A 72 11.65 -4.16 6.77
C ILE A 72 11.48 -2.95 7.68
N ILE A 73 12.39 -2.78 8.63
CA ILE A 73 12.43 -1.64 9.56
C ILE A 73 13.85 -1.06 9.62
N GLY A 74 13.97 0.26 9.55
CA GLY A 74 15.23 0.99 9.74
C GLY A 74 15.51 1.32 11.20
N LEU A 75 16.78 1.48 11.54
CA LEU A 75 17.23 1.89 12.88
C LEU A 75 16.74 3.30 13.25
N ASP A 76 16.60 4.19 12.25
CA ASP A 76 16.05 5.54 12.39
C ASP A 76 14.67 5.56 13.08
N LYS A 77 13.76 4.68 12.66
CA LYS A 77 12.41 4.57 13.23
C LYS A 77 12.45 4.00 14.64
N ILE A 78 13.33 3.03 14.88
CA ILE A 78 13.48 2.41 16.20
C ILE A 78 14.00 3.45 17.20
N ASN A 79 15.01 4.23 16.83
CA ASN A 79 15.61 5.25 17.70
C ASN A 79 14.61 6.36 18.09
N LYS A 80 13.68 6.71 17.19
CA LYS A 80 12.63 7.71 17.45
C LYS A 80 11.52 7.20 18.37
N ILE A 81 11.16 5.93 18.27
CA ILE A 81 9.94 5.40 18.88
C ILE A 81 10.22 4.65 20.20
N PHE A 82 11.42 4.11 20.36
CA PHE A 82 11.83 3.38 21.56
C PHE A 82 12.76 4.21 22.42
N ASP A 83 12.56 4.08 23.72
CA ASP A 83 13.41 4.69 24.74
C ASP A 83 14.60 3.79 25.04
N GLU A 84 15.58 4.33 25.75
CA GLU A 84 16.76 3.58 26.16
C GLU A 84 16.38 2.44 27.11
N GLY A 85 16.99 1.26 26.93
CA GLY A 85 16.69 0.04 27.67
C GLY A 85 15.48 -0.76 27.16
N ALA A 86 14.76 -0.26 26.15
CA ALA A 86 13.58 -0.95 25.65
C ALA A 86 13.91 -2.26 24.89
N VAL A 87 12.97 -3.20 24.94
CA VAL A 87 13.03 -4.47 24.20
C VAL A 87 12.20 -4.35 22.91
N VAL A 88 12.86 -4.51 21.76
CA VAL A 88 12.25 -4.55 20.45
C VAL A 88 11.96 -6.00 20.07
N SER A 89 10.69 -6.37 20.18
CA SER A 89 10.15 -7.65 19.72
C SER A 89 9.04 -7.43 18.69
N PRO A 90 8.65 -8.44 17.88
CA PRO A 90 7.53 -8.33 16.95
C PRO A 90 6.21 -7.91 17.62
N GLN A 91 6.01 -8.26 18.89
CA GLN A 91 4.87 -7.86 19.70
C GLN A 91 4.93 -6.37 20.05
N ALA A 92 6.06 -5.90 20.60
CA ALA A 92 6.27 -4.50 20.94
C ALA A 92 6.17 -3.58 19.70
N LEU A 93 6.68 -4.04 18.55
CA LEU A 93 6.54 -3.34 17.27
C LEU A 93 5.10 -3.23 16.79
N ARG A 94 4.24 -4.20 17.11
CA ARG A 94 2.81 -4.15 16.80
C ARG A 94 2.06 -3.21 17.72
N GLU A 95 2.36 -3.23 19.02
CA GLU A 95 1.74 -2.34 20.01
C GLU A 95 2.00 -0.87 19.67
N LYS A 96 3.24 -0.56 19.27
CA LYS A 96 3.61 0.78 18.76
C LYS A 96 3.18 1.04 17.31
N ARG A 97 2.39 0.14 16.70
CA ARG A 97 1.85 0.23 15.33
C ARG A 97 2.89 0.42 14.21
N ILE A 98 4.12 -0.01 14.44
CA ILE A 98 5.18 -0.04 13.42
C ILE A 98 4.95 -1.21 12.46
N ILE A 99 4.43 -2.32 12.99
CA ILE A 99 4.13 -3.55 12.26
C ILE A 99 2.64 -3.84 12.31
N ARG A 100 2.09 -4.37 11.21
CA ARG A 100 0.67 -4.78 11.14
C ARG A 100 0.46 -6.26 11.46
N LYS A 101 1.41 -7.14 11.10
CA LYS A 101 1.29 -8.60 11.23
C LYS A 101 2.45 -9.19 12.03
N ILE A 102 2.17 -9.88 13.13
CA ILE A 102 3.20 -10.57 13.93
C ILE A 102 3.73 -11.82 13.22
N LYS A 103 2.85 -12.54 12.51
CA LYS A 103 3.19 -13.81 11.84
C LYS A 103 4.19 -13.65 10.68
N VAL A 104 4.47 -12.43 10.23
CA VAL A 104 5.43 -12.18 9.16
C VAL A 104 6.77 -11.78 9.78
N PRO A 105 7.88 -12.44 9.42
CA PRO A 105 9.19 -12.17 10.00
C PRO A 105 9.61 -10.72 9.79
N VAL A 106 10.33 -10.18 10.77
CA VAL A 106 10.80 -8.80 10.79
C VAL A 106 12.29 -8.77 10.48
N LYS A 107 12.71 -7.89 9.59
CA LYS A 107 14.12 -7.66 9.28
C LYS A 107 14.51 -6.21 9.56
N ILE A 108 15.50 -6.02 10.44
CA ILE A 108 16.06 -4.72 10.80
C ILE A 108 17.25 -4.44 9.88
N LEU A 109 17.21 -3.27 9.24
CA LEU A 109 18.25 -2.78 8.35
C LEU A 109 18.98 -1.57 8.95
N GLY A 110 20.25 -1.43 8.61
CA GLY A 110 21.15 -0.40 9.15
C GLY A 110 20.92 1.02 8.62
N ASN A 111 19.69 1.35 8.21
CA ASN A 111 19.33 2.68 7.72
C ASN A 111 19.16 3.63 8.91
N GLY A 112 20.00 4.65 8.99
CA GLY A 112 20.08 5.59 10.10
C GLY A 112 21.09 5.21 11.18
N GLU A 113 21.03 5.95 12.29
CA GLU A 113 21.89 5.79 13.46
C GLU A 113 21.04 5.45 14.68
N ILE A 114 21.64 4.68 15.59
CA ILE A 114 21.03 4.32 16.86
C ILE A 114 21.95 4.85 17.95
N THR A 115 21.42 5.76 18.76
CA THR A 115 22.17 6.38 19.87
C THR A 115 21.79 5.75 21.21
N LYS A 116 20.60 5.12 21.27
CA LYS A 116 20.05 4.50 22.46
C LYS A 116 20.45 3.02 22.57
N LYS A 117 20.75 2.57 23.78
CA LYS A 117 20.93 1.14 24.10
C LYS A 117 19.59 0.42 24.02
N ILE A 118 19.40 -0.42 23.01
CA ILE A 118 18.14 -1.14 22.77
C ILE A 118 18.44 -2.63 22.61
N THR A 119 17.58 -3.48 23.18
CA THR A 119 17.69 -4.94 23.04
C THR A 119 16.75 -5.43 21.95
N PHE A 120 17.26 -6.20 21.00
CA PHE A 120 16.46 -6.77 19.91
C PHE A 120 16.23 -8.26 20.14
N GLU A 121 14.97 -8.71 20.05
CA GLU A 121 14.57 -10.11 20.26
C GLU A 121 13.70 -10.63 19.10
N LYS A 122 13.94 -11.88 18.67
CA LYS A 122 13.15 -12.60 17.64
C LYS A 122 13.00 -11.81 16.32
N CYS A 123 14.03 -11.04 15.96
CA CYS A 123 14.08 -10.22 14.75
C CYS A 123 15.34 -10.57 13.95
N LEU A 124 15.22 -10.62 12.62
CA LEU A 124 16.38 -10.80 11.74
C LEU A 124 17.11 -9.45 11.63
N VAL A 125 18.43 -9.43 11.81
CA VAL A 125 19.22 -8.18 11.77
C VAL A 125 20.26 -8.26 10.64
N SER A 126 20.39 -7.21 9.83
CA SER A 126 21.46 -7.14 8.82
C SER A 126 22.83 -6.96 9.48
N LYS A 127 23.91 -7.40 8.81
CA LYS A 127 25.28 -7.23 9.32
C LYS A 127 25.60 -5.78 9.70
N SER A 128 25.29 -4.85 8.79
CA SER A 128 25.45 -3.40 9.02
C SER A 128 24.60 -2.84 10.18
N ALA A 129 23.43 -3.40 10.44
CA ALA A 129 22.61 -2.99 11.57
C ALA A 129 23.20 -3.51 12.88
N LYS A 130 23.66 -4.76 12.89
CA LYS A 130 24.28 -5.40 14.05
C LYS A 130 25.49 -4.60 14.54
N GLU A 131 26.39 -4.22 13.64
CA GLU A 131 27.57 -3.39 13.96
C GLU A 131 27.18 -2.04 14.59
N LYS A 132 26.15 -1.37 14.06
CA LYS A 132 25.67 -0.09 14.61
C LYS A 132 25.02 -0.25 15.98
N ILE A 133 24.27 -1.34 16.18
CA ILE A 133 23.62 -1.65 17.46
C ILE A 133 24.68 -1.96 18.52
N GLU A 134 25.69 -2.77 18.20
CA GLU A 134 26.79 -3.12 19.10
C GLU A 134 27.63 -1.89 19.47
N LYS A 135 27.92 -1.01 18.50
CA LYS A 135 28.60 0.28 18.76
C LYS A 135 27.82 1.19 19.72
N ALA A 136 26.50 1.15 19.67
CA ALA A 136 25.63 1.88 20.60
C ALA A 136 25.46 1.18 21.96
N GLY A 137 26.06 0.01 22.16
CA GLY A 137 25.93 -0.79 23.38
C GLY A 137 24.61 -1.56 23.50
N GLY A 138 23.90 -1.76 22.39
CA GLY A 138 22.70 -2.59 22.33
C GLY A 138 23.02 -4.09 22.16
N ILE A 139 22.04 -4.94 22.47
CA ILE A 139 22.19 -6.41 22.43
C ILE A 139 21.24 -6.99 21.39
N VAL A 140 21.75 -7.88 20.53
CA VAL A 140 20.93 -8.67 19.59
C VAL A 140 20.81 -10.09 20.12
N LYS A 141 19.62 -10.45 20.62
CA LYS A 141 19.27 -11.83 20.99
C LYS A 141 18.50 -12.44 19.83
N ASN A 142 19.12 -13.40 19.16
CA ASN A 142 18.48 -14.15 18.07
C ASN A 142 17.38 -15.06 18.61
#